data_AF-A0A837HZ36-F1
#
_entry.id   AF-A0A837HZ36-F1
#
_cell.length_a   1.000
_cell.length_b   1.000
_cell.length_c   1.000
_cell.angle_alpha   90.00
_cell.angle_beta   90.00
_cell.angle_gamma   90.00
#
_symmetry.space_group_name_H-M   'P 1'
#
loop_
_entity.id
_entity.type
_entity.pdbx_description
1 polymer ?
#
loop_
_entity_poly.entity_id
_entity_poly.type
_entity_poly.pdbx_seq_one_letter_code
_entity_poly.pdbx_strand_id
1 'polypeptide(L)'
;MQKAPPTPKGFRDIKPDLAKKRRAVINQIVDVLEEFGFAPIETPTIEFAETLKGKYGEEERLIYEFKDRGGRDLALRYDLTVPVARYVATNNPPLPFRRYQIGQVFRGENPQKGRYRE
;
A
#
# COMPACT_ATOMS: atom_id res chain seq x y z
N MET A 1 -3.84 37.02 2.11
CA MET A 1 -4.37 35.68 2.45
C MET A 1 -3.24 34.67 2.36
N GLN A 2 -2.98 33.93 3.44
CA GLN A 2 -1.96 32.88 3.44
C GLN A 2 -2.46 31.74 2.52
N LYS A 3 -1.64 31.31 1.55
CA LYS A 3 -2.01 30.17 0.69
C LYS A 3 -2.05 28.90 1.54
N ALA A 4 -3.10 28.09 1.34
CA ALA A 4 -3.17 26.77 1.95
C ALA A 4 -1.91 25.94 1.58
N PRO A 5 -1.40 25.11 2.50
CA PRO A 5 -0.26 24.23 2.21
C PRO A 5 -0.55 23.31 1.01
N PRO A 6 0.38 23.13 0.06
CA PRO A 6 0.19 22.24 -1.08
C PRO A 6 0.39 20.77 -0.69
N THR A 7 -0.23 19.84 -1.43
CA THR A 7 0.09 18.41 -1.35
C THR A 7 1.46 18.12 -1.98
N PRO A 8 2.20 17.10 -1.49
CA PRO A 8 3.47 16.70 -2.12
C PRO A 8 3.27 16.27 -3.58
N LYS A 9 4.28 16.50 -4.43
CA LYS A 9 4.24 16.11 -5.84
C LYS A 9 3.96 14.60 -5.96
N GLY A 10 2.92 14.25 -6.70
CA GLY A 10 2.48 12.88 -6.94
C GLY A 10 1.52 12.31 -5.89
N PHE A 11 1.17 13.08 -4.87
CA PHE A 11 0.15 12.78 -3.86
C PHE A 11 -1.07 13.67 -4.11
N ARG A 12 -2.26 13.19 -3.75
CA ARG A 12 -3.51 13.88 -4.09
C ARG A 12 -4.62 13.68 -3.08
N ASP A 13 -5.36 14.75 -2.84
CA ASP A 13 -6.67 14.65 -2.20
C ASP A 13 -7.68 14.03 -3.16
N ILE A 14 -8.49 13.10 -2.64
CA ILE A 14 -9.61 12.51 -3.36
C ILE A 14 -10.88 13.22 -2.91
N LYS A 15 -11.43 14.07 -3.78
CA LYS A 15 -12.66 14.82 -3.50
C LYS A 15 -13.87 13.91 -3.25
N PRO A 16 -14.91 14.37 -2.52
CA PRO A 16 -16.04 13.55 -2.11
C PRO A 16 -16.69 12.73 -3.24
N ASP A 17 -16.94 13.32 -4.40
CA ASP A 17 -17.61 12.61 -5.51
C ASP A 17 -16.77 11.46 -6.06
N LEU A 18 -15.45 11.65 -6.17
CA LEU A 18 -14.54 10.61 -6.61
C LEU A 18 -14.36 9.55 -5.51
N ALA A 19 -14.29 9.96 -4.24
CA ALA A 19 -14.18 9.04 -3.11
C ALA A 19 -15.41 8.11 -3.02
N LYS A 20 -16.63 8.64 -3.20
CA LYS A 20 -17.87 7.87 -3.26
C LYS A 20 -17.85 6.85 -4.40
N LYS A 21 -17.46 7.27 -5.61
CA LYS A 21 -17.35 6.37 -6.77
C LYS A 21 -16.31 5.27 -6.54
N ARG A 22 -15.15 5.62 -5.98
CA ARG A 22 -14.11 4.64 -5.62
C ARG A 22 -14.62 3.62 -4.60
N ARG A 23 -15.33 4.08 -3.56
CA ARG A 23 -15.92 3.19 -2.55
C ARG A 23 -16.92 2.22 -3.18
N ALA A 24 -17.79 2.69 -4.07
CA ALA A 24 -18.76 1.83 -4.75
C ALA A 24 -18.07 0.69 -5.55
N VAL A 25 -17.01 1.02 -6.31
CA VAL A 25 -16.24 0.01 -7.06
C VAL A 25 -15.52 -0.97 -6.13
N ILE A 26 -14.90 -0.45 -5.06
CA ILE A 26 -14.23 -1.29 -4.05
C ILE A 26 -15.21 -2.29 -3.44
N ASN A 27 -16.40 -1.83 -3.04
CA ASN A 27 -17.40 -2.69 -2.43
C ASN A 27 -17.85 -3.81 -3.38
N GLN A 28 -18.08 -3.51 -4.67
CA GLN A 28 -18.41 -4.55 -5.65
C GLN A 28 -17.33 -5.63 -5.78
N ILE A 29 -16.04 -5.23 -5.68
CA ILE A 29 -14.93 -6.17 -5.69
C ILE A 29 -14.90 -7.00 -4.40
N VAL A 30 -15.12 -6.36 -3.26
CA VAL A 30 -15.20 -7.03 -1.94
C VAL A 30 -16.30 -8.08 -1.92
N ASP A 31 -17.51 -7.72 -2.37
CA ASP A 31 -18.66 -8.62 -2.39
C ASP A 31 -18.34 -9.92 -3.14
N VAL A 32 -17.70 -9.83 -4.31
CA VAL A 32 -17.27 -11.00 -5.10
C VAL A 32 -16.17 -11.79 -4.40
N LEU A 33 -15.17 -11.13 -3.80
CA LEU A 33 -14.08 -11.84 -3.12
C LEU A 33 -14.60 -12.63 -1.90
N GLU A 34 -15.50 -12.03 -1.13
CA GLU A 34 -16.09 -12.64 0.05
C GLU A 34 -17.07 -13.77 -0.31
N GLU A 35 -17.85 -13.63 -1.39
CA GLU A 35 -18.68 -14.70 -1.95
C GLU A 35 -17.84 -15.96 -2.28
N PHE A 36 -16.60 -15.78 -2.72
CA PHE A 36 -15.65 -16.87 -3.02
C PHE A 36 -14.78 -17.30 -1.82
N GLY A 37 -15.09 -16.81 -0.61
CA GLY A 37 -14.44 -17.23 0.63
C GLY A 37 -13.05 -16.63 0.87
N PHE A 38 -12.72 -15.48 0.28
CA PHE A 38 -11.50 -14.75 0.59
C PHE A 38 -11.73 -13.85 1.80
N ALA A 39 -10.93 -14.02 2.86
CA ALA A 39 -11.02 -13.18 4.05
C ALA A 39 -10.24 -11.85 3.89
N PRO A 40 -10.74 -10.72 4.43
CA PRO A 40 -9.95 -9.51 4.50
C PRO A 40 -8.78 -9.67 5.46
N ILE A 41 -7.63 -9.13 5.10
CA ILE A 41 -6.54 -8.87 6.06
C ILE A 41 -5.96 -7.48 5.85
N GLU A 42 -5.28 -6.98 6.88
CA GLU A 42 -4.54 -5.73 6.83
C GLU A 42 -3.11 -5.94 7.32
N THR A 43 -2.20 -5.21 6.71
CA THR A 43 -0.79 -5.14 7.10
C THR A 43 -0.40 -3.67 7.30
N PRO A 44 0.59 -3.39 8.17
CA PRO A 44 1.09 -2.04 8.35
C PRO A 44 1.46 -1.36 7.03
N THR A 45 1.26 -0.05 6.96
CA THR A 45 1.73 0.76 5.81
C THR A 45 3.25 0.88 5.75
N ILE A 46 3.91 0.70 6.90
CA ILE A 46 5.34 0.79 7.08
C ILE A 46 5.87 -0.61 7.41
N GLU A 47 6.94 -1.02 6.73
CA GLU A 47 7.70 -2.22 7.03
C GLU A 47 9.15 -1.83 7.37
N PHE A 48 9.92 -2.75 7.96
CA PHE A 48 11.37 -2.57 7.99
C PHE A 48 11.90 -2.52 6.56
N ALA A 49 12.86 -1.62 6.28
CA ALA A 49 13.38 -1.47 4.93
C ALA A 49 13.96 -2.79 4.38
N GLU A 50 14.61 -3.59 5.23
CA GLU A 50 15.12 -4.92 4.88
C GLU A 50 14.05 -5.92 4.43
N THR A 51 12.80 -5.76 4.87
CA THR A 51 11.69 -6.62 4.45
C THR A 51 11.38 -6.42 2.98
N LEU A 52 11.54 -5.20 2.46
CA LEU A 52 11.21 -4.83 1.08
C LEU A 52 12.41 -4.96 0.12
N LYS A 53 13.65 -4.92 0.63
CA LYS A 53 14.87 -4.96 -0.19
C LYS A 53 15.13 -6.34 -0.82
N GLY A 54 15.77 -6.35 -1.98
CA GLY A 54 16.07 -7.55 -2.76
C GLY A 54 14.86 -8.22 -3.41
N LYS A 55 13.70 -7.55 -3.49
CA LYS A 55 12.44 -8.10 -4.03
C LYS A 55 11.99 -7.46 -5.34
N TYR A 56 12.51 -6.27 -5.67
CA TYR A 56 11.98 -5.45 -6.75
C TYR A 56 13.03 -5.07 -7.80
N GLY A 57 14.28 -5.53 -7.67
CA GLY A 57 15.33 -5.31 -8.66
C GLY A 57 15.63 -3.81 -8.83
N GLU A 58 15.64 -3.32 -10.08
CA GLU A 58 15.91 -1.90 -10.37
C GLU A 58 14.86 -0.95 -9.77
N GLU A 59 13.65 -1.45 -9.47
CA GLU A 59 12.58 -0.64 -8.88
C GLU A 59 12.80 -0.36 -7.38
N GLU A 60 13.76 -1.01 -6.72
CA GLU A 60 14.05 -0.78 -5.30
C GLU A 60 14.43 0.67 -5.00
N ARG A 61 15.04 1.37 -5.97
CA ARG A 61 15.34 2.80 -5.87
C ARG A 61 14.11 3.70 -5.72
N LEU A 62 12.92 3.16 -5.98
CA LEU A 62 11.64 3.87 -5.88
C LEU A 62 10.99 3.66 -4.50
N ILE A 63 11.57 2.87 -3.60
CA ILE A 63 11.03 2.68 -2.25
C ILE A 63 11.24 3.95 -1.43
N TYR A 64 10.20 4.38 -0.72
CA TYR A 64 10.30 5.48 0.24
C TYR A 64 10.89 4.98 1.56
N GLU A 65 12.21 5.14 1.71
CA GLU A 65 12.94 4.81 2.93
C GLU A 65 13.09 6.02 3.87
N PHE A 66 13.06 5.77 5.17
CA PHE A 66 13.27 6.78 6.20
C PHE A 66 13.77 6.15 7.52
N LYS A 67 14.33 6.98 8.39
CA LYS A 67 14.65 6.60 9.77
C LYS A 67 13.61 7.15 10.72
N ASP A 68 13.18 6.34 11.68
CA ASP A 68 12.34 6.81 12.76
C ASP A 68 13.15 7.46 13.90
N ARG A 69 12.47 7.90 14.98
CA ARG A 69 13.14 8.51 16.14
C ARG A 69 14.10 7.57 16.87
N GLY A 70 13.97 6.26 16.69
CA GLY A 70 14.88 5.25 17.24
C GLY A 70 16.04 4.90 16.30
N GLY A 71 16.16 5.56 15.14
CA GLY A 71 17.20 5.30 14.15
C GLY A 71 16.98 4.05 13.30
N ARG A 72 15.81 3.40 13.40
CA ARG A 72 15.48 2.18 12.66
C ARG A 72 15.21 2.49 11.19
N ASP A 73 15.73 1.67 10.30
CA ASP A 73 15.49 1.78 8.86
C ASP A 73 14.12 1.21 8.49
N LEU A 74 13.22 2.11 8.11
CA LEU A 74 11.83 1.81 7.76
C LEU A 74 11.55 2.22 6.32
N ALA A 75 10.50 1.65 5.76
CA ALA A 75 10.04 1.98 4.42
C ALA A 75 8.51 1.94 4.32
N LEU A 76 7.94 2.81 3.49
CA LEU A 76 6.54 2.67 3.08
C LEU A 76 6.42 1.45 2.14
N ARG A 77 5.35 0.68 2.29
CA ARG A 77 5.11 -0.52 1.47
C ARG A 77 5.05 -0.18 -0.03
N TYR A 78 5.83 -0.92 -0.83
CA TYR A 78 5.91 -0.76 -2.28
C TYR A 78 4.76 -1.48 -3.02
N ASP A 79 4.30 -2.58 -2.42
CA ASP A 79 3.13 -3.34 -2.82
C ASP A 79 2.41 -3.92 -1.57
N LEU A 80 1.43 -4.80 -1.80
CA LEU A 80 0.76 -5.55 -0.73
C LEU A 80 1.27 -7.00 -0.63
N THR A 81 2.05 -7.48 -1.59
CA THR A 81 2.46 -8.89 -1.68
C THR A 81 3.58 -9.22 -0.68
N VAL A 82 4.61 -8.39 -0.61
CA VAL A 82 5.71 -8.61 0.35
C VAL A 82 5.24 -8.49 1.80
N PRO A 83 4.42 -7.49 2.19
CA PRO A 83 3.80 -7.47 3.51
C PRO A 83 2.96 -8.71 3.84
N VAL A 84 2.25 -9.27 2.85
CA VAL A 84 1.52 -10.54 3.05
C VAL A 84 2.50 -11.69 3.27
N ALA A 85 3.55 -11.81 2.46
CA ALA A 85 4.53 -12.87 2.61
C ALA A 85 5.15 -12.85 4.01
N ARG A 86 5.49 -11.66 4.51
CA ARG A 86 5.92 -11.46 5.90
C ARG A 86 4.82 -11.89 6.89
N TYR A 87 3.57 -11.45 6.70
CA TYR A 87 2.45 -11.84 7.56
C TYR A 87 2.30 -13.37 7.65
N VAL A 88 2.34 -14.08 6.52
CA VAL A 88 2.23 -15.54 6.47
C VAL A 88 3.40 -16.21 7.18
N ALA A 89 4.62 -15.74 6.94
CA ALA A 89 5.82 -16.26 7.61
C ALA A 89 5.79 -16.06 9.14
N THR A 90 5.25 -14.93 9.61
CA THR A 90 5.15 -14.63 11.05
C THR A 90 4.02 -15.38 11.74
N ASN A 91 2.84 -15.47 11.11
CA ASN A 91 1.61 -15.92 11.78
C ASN A 91 1.20 -17.36 11.44
N ASN A 92 1.81 -17.95 10.41
CA ASN A 92 1.55 -19.32 9.95
C ASN A 92 0.05 -19.68 9.89
N PRO A 93 -0.76 -18.93 9.11
CA PRO A 93 -2.20 -19.15 9.05
C PRO A 93 -2.53 -20.56 8.50
N PRO A 94 -3.69 -21.13 8.86
CA PRO A 94 -4.10 -22.42 8.33
C PRO A 94 -4.27 -22.37 6.80
N LEU A 95 -3.90 -23.47 6.14
CA LEU A 95 -4.04 -23.61 4.69
C LEU A 95 -5.34 -24.36 4.33
N PRO A 96 -6.03 -23.98 3.23
CA PRO A 96 -5.68 -22.91 2.31
C PRO A 96 -5.95 -21.51 2.87
N PHE A 97 -4.98 -20.59 2.71
CA PHE A 97 -5.12 -19.20 3.15
C PHE A 97 -5.58 -18.29 2.00
N ARG A 98 -6.90 -18.16 1.82
CA ARG A 98 -7.52 -17.30 0.81
C ARG A 98 -7.84 -15.94 1.42
N ARG A 99 -7.20 -14.90 0.88
CA ARG A 99 -7.29 -13.55 1.44
C ARG A 99 -7.27 -12.46 0.40
N TYR A 100 -7.85 -11.31 0.73
CA TYR A 100 -7.69 -10.08 -0.03
C TYR A 100 -7.19 -8.92 0.85
N GLN A 101 -6.64 -7.90 0.21
CA GLN A 101 -6.21 -6.66 0.87
C GLN A 101 -6.44 -5.49 -0.08
N ILE A 102 -6.96 -4.39 0.47
CA ILE A 102 -7.23 -3.16 -0.27
C ILE A 102 -6.54 -2.02 0.47
N GLY A 103 -5.64 -1.31 -0.21
CA GLY A 103 -4.89 -0.23 0.42
C GLY A 103 -3.99 0.52 -0.55
N GLN A 104 -3.54 1.69 -0.13
CA GLN A 104 -2.56 2.50 -0.86
C GLN A 104 -1.17 1.86 -0.79
N VAL A 105 -0.36 2.08 -1.82
CA VAL A 105 1.04 1.67 -1.90
C VAL A 105 1.86 2.84 -2.41
N PHE A 106 3.14 2.88 -2.07
CA PHE A 106 3.93 4.09 -2.24
C PHE A 106 5.15 3.83 -3.13
N ARG A 107 5.26 4.60 -4.21
CA ARG A 107 6.34 4.43 -5.20
C ARG A 107 6.89 5.79 -5.59
N GLY A 108 8.16 6.03 -5.36
CA GLY A 108 8.89 7.27 -5.63
C GLY A 108 9.07 7.61 -7.11
N GLU A 109 8.29 7.00 -8.01
CA GLU A 109 8.34 7.23 -9.44
C GLU A 109 8.00 8.68 -9.83
N ASN A 110 8.37 9.05 -11.06
CA ASN A 110 7.99 10.32 -11.64
C ASN A 110 6.50 10.27 -12.03
N PRO A 111 5.64 11.16 -11.48
CA PRO A 111 4.22 11.11 -11.77
C PRO A 111 3.92 11.30 -13.26
N GLN A 112 2.98 10.51 -13.77
CA GLN A 112 2.47 10.54 -15.15
C GLN A 112 0.95 10.36 -15.14
N LYS A 113 0.30 10.44 -16.30
CA LYS A 113 -1.15 10.20 -16.39
C LYS A 113 -1.47 8.78 -15.88
N GLY A 114 -2.25 8.69 -14.81
CA GLY A 114 -2.62 7.43 -14.17
C GLY A 114 -1.55 6.81 -13.27
N ARG A 115 -0.38 7.46 -13.13
CA ARG A 115 0.72 7.00 -12.25
C ARG A 115 1.02 8.08 -11.21
N TYR A 116 0.78 7.74 -9.96
CA TYR A 116 0.95 8.61 -8.79
C TYR A 116 1.94 7.96 -7.82
N ARG A 117 2.39 8.72 -6.83
CA ARG A 117 3.26 8.20 -5.77
C ARG A 117 2.50 7.51 -4.64
N GLU A 118 1.16 7.62 -4.68
CA GLU A 118 0.15 7.06 -3.77
C GLU A 118 -1.17 6.78 -4.53
#